data_AF-A0AAV2AD32-F1
#
_entry.id   AF-A0AAV2AD32-F1
#
_cell.length_a   1.000
_cell.length_b   1.000
_cell.length_c   1.000
_cell.angle_alpha   90.00
_cell.angle_beta   90.00
_cell.angle_gamma   90.00
#
_symmetry.space_group_name_H-M   'P 1'
#
loop_
_entity.id
_entity.type
_entity.pdbx_description
1 polymer ?
#
loop_
_entity_poly.entity_id
_entity_poly.type
_entity_poly.pdbx_seq_one_letter_code
_entity_poly.pdbx_strand_id
1 'polypeptide(L)'
;MASVDTFARKLIQEIVYLKRIGSKCSELNGPVMTHCYSGFPNCPGVESEIAGKAEACAGCPNQNICSASKSSEPDPDIDVIKQKMSSVKNIILILSGKGGVGKSTFTSMLAQMLSEDDSKTVK
;
A
#
# COMPACT_ATOMS: atom_id res chain seq x y z
N MET A 1 22.64 -18.65 18.80
CA MET A 1 21.81 -18.52 17.58
C MET A 1 20.44 -18.04 18.03
N ALA A 2 20.02 -16.83 17.64
CA ALA A 2 18.60 -16.48 17.78
C ALA A 2 17.82 -17.46 16.88
N SER A 3 16.76 -18.10 17.39
CA SER A 3 15.89 -18.93 16.54
C SER A 3 15.40 -18.05 15.39
N VAL A 4 15.17 -18.64 14.21
CA VAL A 4 14.55 -17.95 13.07
C VAL A 4 13.24 -17.28 13.52
N ASP A 5 12.54 -17.87 14.51
CA ASP A 5 11.36 -17.33 15.21
C ASP A 5 11.59 -15.98 15.89
N THR A 6 12.76 -15.77 16.49
CA THR A 6 13.06 -14.53 17.23
C THR A 6 13.30 -13.37 16.27
N PHE A 7 14.03 -13.62 15.17
CA PHE A 7 14.25 -12.61 14.14
C PHE A 7 12.95 -12.28 13.41
N ALA A 8 12.16 -13.31 13.10
CA ALA A 8 10.82 -13.23 12.56
C ALA A 8 9.90 -12.34 13.40
N ARG A 9 9.74 -12.67 14.68
CA ARG A 9 8.90 -11.89 15.61
C ARG A 9 9.34 -10.44 15.70
N LYS A 10 10.65 -10.19 15.70
CA LYS A 10 11.22 -8.83 15.75
C LYS A 10 10.95 -8.06 14.46
N LEU A 11 11.05 -8.70 13.29
CA LEU A 11 10.74 -8.11 11.99
C LEU A 11 9.24 -7.80 11.83
N ILE A 12 8.35 -8.69 12.28
CA ILE A 12 6.90 -8.43 12.30
C ILE A 12 6.59 -7.28 13.26
N GLN A 13 7.20 -7.30 14.45
CA GLN A 13 6.99 -6.23 15.43
C GLN A 13 7.46 -4.88 14.89
N GLU A 14 8.59 -4.84 14.16
CA GLU A 14 9.07 -3.65 13.45
C GLU A 14 8.10 -3.24 12.32
N ILE A 15 7.64 -4.15 11.46
CA ILE A 15 6.71 -3.84 10.36
C ILE A 15 5.36 -3.32 10.91
N VAL A 16 4.83 -3.95 11.97
CA VAL A 16 3.60 -3.51 12.65
C VAL A 16 3.81 -2.18 13.37
N TYR A 17 4.98 -1.97 13.98
CA TYR A 17 5.33 -0.72 14.64
C TYR A 17 5.47 0.44 13.63
N LEU A 18 6.09 0.20 12.49
CA LEU A 18 6.16 1.16 11.37
C LEU A 18 4.76 1.50 10.83
N LYS A 19 3.86 0.51 10.77
CA LYS A 19 2.44 0.76 10.45
C LYS A 19 1.78 1.66 11.50
N ARG A 20 2.07 1.48 12.80
CA ARG A 20 1.55 2.32 13.89
C ARG A 20 2.09 3.75 13.85
N ILE A 21 3.32 3.96 13.37
CA ILE A 21 3.87 5.29 13.10
C ILE A 21 3.14 5.93 11.90
N GLY A 22 2.85 5.16 10.85
CA GLY A 22 2.01 5.60 9.72
C GLY A 22 0.56 5.90 10.11
N SER A 23 0.01 5.21 11.12
CA SER A 23 -1.36 5.46 11.63
C SER A 23 -1.51 6.78 12.39
N LYS A 24 -0.44 7.53 12.73
CA LYS A 24 -0.61 8.93 13.15
C LYS A 24 -1.06 9.85 12.00
N CYS A 25 -1.14 9.33 10.78
CA CYS A 25 -1.73 9.99 9.61
C CYS A 25 -3.25 9.72 9.48
N SER A 26 -3.92 9.16 10.50
CA SER A 26 -5.33 8.75 10.44
C SER A 26 -6.34 9.73 11.05
N GLU A 27 -6.06 11.04 11.09
CA GLU A 27 -7.17 12.02 11.06
C GLU A 27 -7.56 12.24 9.59
N LEU A 28 -8.10 11.19 8.99
CA LEU A 28 -8.55 11.15 7.60
C LEU A 28 -9.97 10.56 7.56
N ASN A 29 -10.97 11.42 7.67
CA ASN A 29 -12.32 11.13 7.18
C ASN A 29 -12.35 11.34 5.66
N GLY A 30 -11.60 10.54 4.92
CA GLY A 30 -11.58 10.57 3.46
C GLY A 30 -10.96 9.28 2.91
N PRO A 31 -11.49 8.71 1.81
CA PRO A 31 -10.90 7.54 1.20
C PRO A 31 -9.58 7.94 0.53
N VAL A 32 -8.66 6.98 0.47
CA VAL A 32 -7.39 7.03 -0.27
C VAL A 32 -6.25 7.82 0.39
N MET A 33 -5.36 7.05 1.03
CA MET A 33 -3.95 7.33 1.31
C MET A 33 -3.31 8.33 0.33
N THR A 34 -3.30 9.64 0.66
CA THR A 34 -2.70 10.67 -0.20
C THR A 34 -1.45 11.35 0.36
N HIS A 35 -0.86 10.96 1.48
CA HIS A 35 0.38 11.59 1.95
C HIS A 35 1.45 10.58 2.39
N CYS A 36 2.67 10.84 1.92
CA CYS A 36 3.94 10.11 2.15
C CYS A 36 4.32 9.00 1.14
N TYR A 37 4.04 9.16 -0.15
CA TYR A 37 4.94 8.61 -1.17
C TYR A 37 5.68 9.77 -1.84
N SER A 38 7.00 9.62 -2.01
CA SER A 38 7.92 10.51 -2.71
C SER A 38 7.61 10.58 -4.21
N GLY A 39 6.43 11.10 -4.55
CA GLY A 39 6.10 11.63 -5.86
C GLY A 39 6.51 13.09 -5.94
N PHE A 40 6.90 13.53 -7.13
CA PHE A 40 7.29 14.90 -7.48
C PHE A 40 6.54 15.97 -6.66
N PRO A 41 7.26 16.96 -6.08
CA PRO A 41 6.61 17.98 -5.25
C PRO A 41 5.50 18.65 -6.06
N ASN A 42 4.27 18.60 -5.54
CA ASN A 42 3.03 19.12 -6.16
C ASN A 42 2.36 18.24 -7.24
N CYS A 43 2.50 16.91 -7.18
CA CYS A 43 1.64 16.04 -7.99
C CYS A 43 0.16 16.22 -7.61
N PRO A 44 -0.74 16.57 -8.56
CA PRO A 44 -2.17 16.79 -8.28
C PRO A 44 -2.95 15.51 -7.95
N GLY A 45 -2.35 14.34 -8.15
CA GLY A 45 -3.02 13.04 -8.00
C GLY A 45 -3.77 12.61 -9.27
N VAL A 46 -4.04 11.31 -9.38
CA VAL A 46 -4.64 10.69 -10.57
C VAL A 46 -6.16 10.91 -10.69
N GLU A 47 -6.82 11.19 -9.57
CA GLU A 47 -8.26 11.47 -9.53
C GLU A 47 -8.58 12.95 -9.84
N SER A 48 -7.56 13.79 -9.96
CA SER A 48 -7.72 15.23 -10.21
C SER A 48 -7.98 15.52 -11.69
N GLU A 49 -8.85 16.47 -12.00
CA GLU A 49 -9.15 16.89 -13.37
C GLU A 49 -7.93 17.49 -14.11
N ILE A 50 -6.96 17.97 -13.34
CA ILE A 50 -5.68 18.52 -13.82
C ILE A 50 -4.56 17.48 -13.89
N ALA A 51 -4.84 16.19 -13.63
CA ALA A 51 -3.90 15.10 -13.80
C ALA A 51 -3.36 15.04 -15.25
N GLY A 52 -2.03 14.97 -15.39
CA GLY A 52 -1.36 14.99 -16.70
C GLY A 52 -1.36 16.33 -17.43
N LYS A 53 -2.06 17.35 -16.90
CA LYS A 53 -2.19 18.70 -17.49
C LYS A 53 -1.52 19.80 -16.67
N ALA A 54 -1.37 19.60 -15.36
CA ALA A 54 -0.72 20.56 -14.47
C ALA A 54 0.76 20.74 -14.82
N GLU A 55 1.34 21.89 -14.47
CA GLU A 55 2.78 22.15 -14.65
C GLU A 55 3.65 21.11 -13.96
N ALA A 56 3.22 20.63 -12.78
CA ALA A 56 3.89 19.56 -12.04
C ALA A 56 3.90 18.20 -12.78
N CYS A 57 3.10 18.03 -13.84
CA CYS A 57 3.09 16.83 -14.69
C CYS A 57 4.07 16.93 -15.87
N ALA A 58 4.66 18.09 -16.14
CA ALA A 58 5.60 18.28 -17.24
C ALA A 58 6.86 17.41 -17.03
N GLY A 59 7.17 16.56 -18.02
CA GLY A 59 8.30 15.63 -17.94
C GLY A 59 8.05 14.38 -17.09
N CYS A 60 6.85 14.20 -16.55
CA CYS A 60 6.48 12.97 -15.86
C CYS A 60 6.36 11.83 -16.88
N PRO A 61 7.01 10.66 -16.68
CA PRO A 61 6.92 9.53 -17.61
C PRO A 61 5.48 9.00 -17.76
N ASN A 62 4.62 9.25 -16.78
CA ASN A 62 3.22 8.82 -16.76
C ASN A 62 2.25 9.94 -17.20
N GLN A 63 2.72 11.08 -17.71
CA GLN A 63 1.88 12.23 -18.06
C GLN A 63 0.72 11.86 -18.99
N ASN A 64 1.02 11.14 -20.08
CA ASN A 64 0.02 10.71 -21.06
C ASN A 64 -1.01 9.73 -20.48
N ILE A 65 -0.62 8.92 -19.50
CA ILE A 65 -1.52 7.98 -18.83
C ILE A 65 -2.47 8.79 -17.92
N CYS A 66 -1.92 9.71 -17.13
CA CYS A 66 -2.68 10.56 -16.22
C CYS A 66 -3.63 11.53 -16.94
N SER A 67 -3.27 12.02 -18.14
CA SER A 67 -4.15 12.88 -18.94
C SER A 67 -5.26 12.10 -19.66
N ALA A 68 -5.02 10.82 -19.95
CA ALA A 68 -5.99 9.93 -20.59
C ALA A 68 -6.96 9.28 -19.57
N SER A 69 -6.54 9.12 -18.32
CA SER A 69 -7.41 8.65 -17.24
C SER A 69 -8.41 9.74 -16.89
N LYS A 70 -9.58 9.74 -17.54
CA LYS A 70 -10.78 10.36 -16.97
C LYS A 70 -11.03 9.71 -15.63
N SER A 71 -11.42 10.52 -14.63
CA SER A 71 -11.86 10.09 -13.30
C SER A 71 -12.70 8.82 -13.44
N SER A 72 -12.05 7.68 -13.22
CA SER A 72 -12.68 6.38 -13.34
C SER A 72 -13.76 6.35 -12.27
N GLU A 73 -15.02 6.20 -12.68
CA GLU A 73 -16.08 5.91 -11.74
C GLU A 73 -15.60 4.79 -10.81
N PRO A 74 -15.80 4.92 -9.48
CA PRO A 74 -15.37 3.92 -8.54
C PRO A 74 -15.88 2.56 -9.00
N ASP A 75 -14.97 1.59 -9.11
CA ASP A 75 -15.33 0.23 -9.51
C ASP A 75 -16.48 -0.26 -8.61
N PRO A 76 -17.63 -0.70 -9.18
CA PRO A 76 -18.78 -1.15 -8.41
C PRO A 76 -18.43 -2.29 -7.44
N ASP A 77 -17.35 -3.02 -7.68
CA ASP A 77 -16.88 -4.10 -6.82
C ASP A 77 -16.15 -3.62 -5.55
N ILE A 78 -15.82 -2.33 -5.43
CA ILE A 78 -15.11 -1.78 -4.26
C ILE A 78 -15.86 -2.09 -2.96
N ASP A 79 -17.18 -1.92 -2.94
CA ASP A 79 -17.97 -2.15 -1.72
C ASP A 79 -18.09 -3.64 -1.40
N VAL A 80 -18.14 -4.50 -2.42
CA VAL A 80 -18.09 -5.96 -2.26
C VAL A 80 -16.74 -6.39 -1.68
N ILE A 81 -15.64 -5.82 -2.18
CA ILE A 81 -14.29 -6.09 -1.68
C ILE A 81 -14.14 -5.62 -0.23
N LYS A 82 -14.64 -4.43 0.11
CA LYS A 82 -14.64 -3.93 1.50
C LYS A 82 -15.39 -4.86 2.44
N GLN A 83 -16.57 -5.35 2.04
CA GLN A 83 -17.32 -6.31 2.84
C GLN A 83 -16.53 -7.60 3.06
N LYS A 84 -15.94 -8.17 2.00
CA LYS A 84 -15.14 -9.40 2.08
C LYS A 84 -13.87 -9.21 2.93
N MET A 85 -13.28 -8.02 2.93
CA MET A 85 -12.09 -7.69 3.70
C MET A 85 -12.38 -7.16 5.11
N SER A 86 -13.64 -7.07 5.53
CA SER A 86 -14.03 -6.49 6.82
C SER A 86 -13.45 -7.21 8.04
N SER A 87 -13.20 -8.53 7.94
CA SER A 87 -12.56 -9.33 9.00
C SER A 87 -11.03 -9.19 9.05
N VAL A 88 -10.42 -8.64 7.99
CA VAL A 88 -8.97 -8.52 7.86
C VAL A 88 -8.49 -7.25 8.57
N LYS A 89 -7.94 -7.41 9.77
CA LYS A 89 -7.43 -6.29 10.58
C LYS A 89 -6.24 -5.57 9.95
N ASN A 90 -5.42 -6.29 9.19
CA ASN A 90 -4.16 -5.79 8.66
C ASN A 90 -3.97 -6.11 7.19
N ILE A 91 -4.07 -5.08 6.35
CA ILE A 91 -3.63 -5.12 4.95
C ILE A 91 -2.18 -4.62 4.89
N ILE A 92 -1.29 -5.39 4.26
CA ILE A 92 0.13 -5.04 4.06
C ILE A 92 0.40 -5.06 2.55
N LEU A 93 0.74 -3.89 2.01
CA LEU A 93 1.06 -3.74 0.59
C LEU A 93 2.58 -3.72 0.40
N ILE A 94 3.12 -4.72 -0.31
CA ILE A 94 4.56 -4.83 -0.59
C ILE A 94 4.85 -4.25 -1.97
N LEU A 95 5.42 -3.05 -1.98
CA LEU A 95 5.83 -2.36 -3.20
C LEU A 95 7.36 -2.35 -3.32
N SER A 96 7.86 -2.48 -4.53
CA SER A 96 9.28 -2.34 -4.85
C SER A 96 9.45 -2.07 -6.34
N GLY A 97 10.63 -1.58 -6.71
CA GLY A 97 11.00 -1.19 -8.07
C GLY A 97 10.97 -2.32 -9.11
N LYS A 98 11.58 -2.07 -10.27
CA LYS A 98 11.54 -2.97 -11.44
C LYS A 98 12.20 -4.34 -11.15
N GLY A 99 11.89 -5.34 -11.98
CA GLY A 99 12.00 -6.79 -11.70
C GLY A 99 13.31 -7.32 -11.07
N GLY A 100 13.20 -8.43 -10.33
CA GLY A 100 14.36 -9.14 -9.72
C GLY A 100 14.65 -8.81 -8.25
N VAL A 101 14.02 -7.78 -7.69
CA VAL A 101 14.20 -7.31 -6.30
C VAL A 101 13.65 -8.23 -5.20
N GLY A 102 13.08 -9.39 -5.54
CA GLY A 102 12.61 -10.37 -4.56
C GLY A 102 11.27 -10.07 -3.86
N LYS A 103 10.41 -9.18 -4.39
CA LYS A 103 9.07 -8.88 -3.82
C LYS A 103 8.26 -10.14 -3.51
N SER A 104 8.12 -11.03 -4.48
CA SER A 104 7.31 -12.26 -4.33
C SER A 104 7.95 -13.19 -3.30
N THR A 105 9.27 -13.34 -3.31
CA THR A 105 10.03 -14.13 -2.35
C THR A 105 9.82 -13.62 -0.92
N PHE A 106 9.97 -12.30 -0.72
CA PHE A 106 9.75 -11.67 0.57
C PHE A 106 8.29 -11.81 1.03
N THR A 107 7.34 -11.63 0.12
CA THR A 107 5.90 -11.80 0.40
C THR A 107 5.58 -13.23 0.85
N SER A 108 6.13 -14.24 0.17
CA SER A 108 5.92 -15.65 0.53
C SER A 108 6.53 -15.98 1.88
N MET A 109 7.76 -15.52 2.17
CA MET A 109 8.40 -15.72 3.47
C MET A 109 7.62 -15.02 4.59
N LEU A 110 7.19 -13.78 4.37
CA LEU A 110 6.39 -13.05 5.34
C LEU A 110 5.04 -13.75 5.61
N ALA A 111 4.39 -14.27 4.57
CA ALA A 111 3.12 -15.00 4.70
C ALA A 111 3.30 -16.30 5.50
N GLN A 112 4.34 -17.09 5.19
CA GLN A 112 4.67 -18.30 5.95
C GLN A 112 4.88 -17.98 7.42
N MET A 113 5.66 -16.94 7.70
CA MET A 113 5.98 -16.51 9.06
C MET A 113 4.77 -15.98 9.85
N LEU A 114 3.81 -15.32 9.17
CA LEU A 114 2.55 -14.91 9.79
C LEU A 114 1.61 -16.09 10.05
N SER A 115 1.69 -17.14 9.23
CA SER A 115 0.87 -18.35 9.40
C SER A 115 1.28 -19.21 10.60
N GLU A 116 2.52 -19.07 11.09
CA GLU A 116 3.01 -19.75 12.30
C GLU A 116 2.36 -19.22 13.59
N ASP A 117 1.69 -18.07 13.54
CA ASP A 117 0.97 -17.50 14.68
C ASP A 117 -0.55 -17.56 14.45
N ASP A 118 -1.18 -18.55 15.07
CA ASP A 118 -2.63 -18.79 15.02
C ASP A 118 -3.49 -17.61 15.51
N SER A 119 -2.91 -16.64 16.24
CA SER A 119 -3.63 -15.43 16.67
C SER A 119 -3.78 -14.39 15.55
N LYS A 120 -3.03 -14.53 14.45
CA LYS A 120 -2.94 -13.56 13.36
C LYS A 120 -3.65 -14.01 12.08
N THR A 121 -4.16 -15.24 12.03
CA THR A 121 -4.87 -15.81 10.89
C THR A 121 -6.38 -15.59 11.01
N VAL A 122 -7.04 -15.25 9.90
CA VAL A 122 -8.51 -15.23 9.82
C VAL A 122 -8.97 -16.68 9.62
N LYS A 123 -9.87 -17.16 10.49
CA LYS A 123 -10.43 -18.51 10.45
C LYS A 123 -11.64 -18.59 9.55
#